data_AF-A0A835HC12-F1
#
_entry.id   AF-A0A835HC12-F1
#
_cell.length_a   1.000
_cell.length_b   1.000
_cell.length_c   1.000
_cell.angle_alpha   90.00
_cell.angle_beta   90.00
_cell.angle_gamma   90.00
#
_symmetry.space_group_name_H-M   'P 1'
#
loop_
_entity.id
_entity.type
_entity.pdbx_description
1 polymer ?
#
loop_
_entity_poly.entity_id
_entity_poly.type
_entity_poly.pdbx_seq_one_letter_code
_entity_poly.pdbx_strand_id
1 'polypeptide(L)'
;MAQEGPDWNGLLKWSLAHSDGTTKPPQNLSEEERRWFMEAMQSQAVDVIKRMKEITLVMQTPDKVLEEQGVTSQDIEELLDELQEHVESIDMANDLNSIGGLVPLIGYLKNSHAGIRAKAAEVVTTIVQNNPKSQKLVMEANGLEPLLSNFSSDPDVTVRTKALGAISSLIRQNKPGLAAFRLANGYAPLKDALSSESIRFQRKALNLVQYLLQENSSDCNIVRELGLTRIMMHLASSEDAEVREAALRGLFEVARDSKSGDSNLAKDGEKLKQILQERIKSIIDMAPDDLGAAKEERLLVDSLWNACFNEPSSLREKGLLVVPGDDAPAPDVASKLFEPPLRSQAAQLAAASKDSSAAEEKRAPLLLGLGSPSSGGDRQT
;
A
#
# COMPACT_ATOMS: atom_id res chain seq x y z
N MET A 1 -20.91 -34.59 25.70
CA MET A 1 -20.57 -35.76 24.88
C MET A 1 -19.76 -35.25 23.71
N ALA A 2 -18.47 -35.58 23.67
CA ALA A 2 -17.59 -35.25 22.56
C ALA A 2 -17.99 -36.12 21.36
N GLN A 3 -18.21 -35.51 20.18
CA GLN A 3 -18.38 -36.15 18.86
C GLN A 3 -18.91 -35.06 17.91
N GLU A 4 -18.28 -34.65 16.82
CA GLU A 4 -17.06 -35.05 16.12
C GLU A 4 -16.45 -33.73 15.61
N GLY A 5 -15.13 -33.59 15.65
CA GLY A 5 -14.48 -32.50 14.90
C GLY A 5 -14.76 -32.65 13.40
N PRO A 6 -14.53 -31.60 12.59
CA PRO A 6 -14.87 -31.63 11.17
C PRO A 6 -14.21 -32.83 10.47
N ASP A 7 -14.94 -33.51 9.57
CA ASP A 7 -14.42 -34.62 8.78
C ASP A 7 -13.50 -34.10 7.66
N TRP A 8 -12.38 -33.50 8.06
CA TRP A 8 -11.32 -33.02 7.19
C TRP A 8 -10.75 -34.15 6.32
N ASN A 9 -10.73 -35.37 6.86
CA ASN A 9 -10.34 -36.55 6.12
C ASN A 9 -11.34 -36.87 5.01
N GLY A 10 -12.64 -36.71 5.25
CA GLY A 10 -13.69 -36.79 4.24
C GLY A 10 -13.54 -35.73 3.16
N LEU A 11 -13.36 -34.46 3.54
CA LEU A 11 -13.20 -33.35 2.59
C LEU A 11 -11.93 -33.51 1.73
N LEU A 12 -10.82 -33.93 2.35
CA LEU A 12 -9.54 -34.16 1.66
C LEU A 12 -9.63 -35.37 0.71
N LYS A 13 -10.22 -36.48 1.16
CA LYS A 13 -10.46 -37.67 0.30
C LYS A 13 -11.37 -37.34 -0.88
N TRP A 14 -12.40 -36.55 -0.64
CA TRP A 14 -13.29 -36.07 -1.69
C TRP A 14 -12.56 -35.19 -2.71
N SER A 15 -11.76 -34.22 -2.25
CA SER A 15 -10.97 -33.35 -3.14
C SER A 15 -9.94 -34.15 -3.95
N LEU A 16 -9.27 -35.13 -3.34
CA LEU A 16 -8.32 -36.02 -4.01
C LEU A 16 -8.99 -36.88 -5.09
N ALA A 17 -10.19 -37.38 -4.81
CA ALA A 17 -10.97 -38.18 -5.76
C ALA A 17 -11.44 -37.38 -6.99
N HIS A 18 -11.56 -36.05 -6.86
CA HIS A 18 -12.01 -35.16 -7.93
C HIS A 18 -10.88 -34.32 -8.56
N SER A 19 -9.64 -34.43 -8.07
CA SER A 19 -8.47 -33.71 -8.59
C SER A 19 -7.54 -34.57 -9.47
N ASP A 20 -7.81 -35.87 -9.63
CA ASP A 20 -6.98 -36.75 -10.45
C ASP A 20 -7.27 -36.51 -11.94
N GLY A 21 -6.41 -35.73 -12.60
CA GLY A 21 -6.49 -35.39 -14.03
C GLY A 21 -6.35 -36.56 -15.00
N THR A 22 -6.53 -37.80 -14.54
CA THR A 22 -6.40 -39.03 -15.34
C THR A 22 -7.73 -39.77 -15.59
N THR A 23 -8.87 -39.24 -15.17
CA THR A 23 -10.20 -39.84 -15.49
C THR A 23 -11.17 -38.90 -16.20
N LYS A 24 -12.10 -39.51 -16.95
CA LYS A 24 -13.08 -38.95 -17.91
C LYS A 24 -13.82 -37.68 -17.43
N PRO A 25 -14.40 -36.86 -18.36
CA PRO A 25 -14.99 -35.55 -18.03
C PRO A 25 -16.01 -35.66 -16.88
N PRO A 26 -16.11 -34.62 -16.04
CA PRO A 26 -16.70 -34.72 -14.71
C PRO A 26 -18.12 -35.26 -14.79
N GLN A 27 -18.38 -36.37 -14.11
CA GLN A 27 -19.74 -36.76 -13.80
C GLN A 27 -20.38 -35.60 -13.04
N ASN A 28 -21.57 -35.18 -13.48
CA ASN A 28 -22.36 -34.17 -12.79
C ASN A 28 -22.45 -34.55 -11.31
N LEU A 29 -21.90 -33.72 -10.44
CA LEU A 29 -22.02 -33.83 -8.99
C LEU A 29 -23.47 -34.14 -8.64
N SER A 30 -23.71 -35.21 -7.89
CA SER A 30 -25.07 -35.49 -7.43
C SER A 30 -25.55 -34.35 -6.54
N GLU A 31 -26.85 -34.08 -6.56
CA GLU A 31 -27.42 -32.98 -5.78
C GLU A 31 -27.21 -33.18 -4.26
N GLU A 32 -27.08 -34.44 -3.84
CA GLU A 32 -26.79 -34.85 -2.47
C GLU A 32 -25.33 -34.55 -2.07
N GLU A 33 -24.36 -34.83 -2.95
CA GLU A 33 -22.95 -34.50 -2.71
C GLU A 33 -22.72 -32.98 -2.69
N ARG A 34 -23.40 -32.24 -3.57
CA ARG A 34 -23.35 -30.77 -3.57
C ARG A 34 -23.95 -30.19 -2.29
N ARG A 35 -25.06 -30.76 -1.80
CA ARG A 35 -25.69 -30.34 -0.54
C ARG A 35 -24.79 -30.66 0.66
N TRP A 36 -24.23 -31.86 0.72
CA TRP A 36 -23.29 -32.26 1.78
C TRP A 36 -22.05 -31.35 1.81
N PHE A 37 -21.45 -31.05 0.64
CA PHE A 37 -20.30 -30.15 0.57
C PHE A 37 -20.66 -28.73 1.02
N MET A 38 -21.78 -28.18 0.55
CA MET A 38 -22.25 -26.86 0.99
C MET A 38 -22.55 -26.83 2.49
N GLU A 39 -23.14 -27.89 3.04
CA GLU A 39 -23.46 -28.02 4.46
C GLU A 39 -22.18 -28.19 5.32
N ALA A 40 -21.19 -28.96 4.87
CA ALA A 40 -19.89 -29.07 5.51
C ALA A 40 -19.11 -27.73 5.49
N MET A 41 -19.18 -26.99 4.38
CA MET A 41 -18.61 -25.64 4.28
C MET A 41 -19.36 -24.61 5.13
N GLN A 42 -20.69 -24.66 5.17
CA GLN A 42 -21.53 -23.71 5.91
C GLN A 42 -21.55 -23.97 7.42
N SER A 43 -21.50 -25.23 7.85
CA SER A 43 -21.37 -25.60 9.27
C SER A 43 -20.05 -25.14 9.88
N GLN A 44 -19.04 -24.92 9.04
CA GLN A 44 -17.74 -24.38 9.43
C GLN A 44 -17.61 -22.86 9.25
N ALA A 45 -18.40 -22.25 8.38
CA ALA A 45 -18.42 -20.80 8.25
C ALA A 45 -18.94 -20.22 9.58
N VAL A 46 -18.03 -19.72 10.43
CA VAL A 46 -18.40 -18.82 11.51
C VAL A 46 -19.28 -17.76 10.86
N ASP A 47 -20.50 -17.58 11.36
CA ASP A 47 -21.34 -16.48 10.91
C ASP A 47 -20.67 -15.19 11.37
N VAL A 48 -19.72 -14.71 10.56
CA VAL A 48 -18.87 -13.57 10.85
C VAL A 48 -19.73 -12.35 11.15
N ILE A 49 -20.85 -12.20 10.43
CA ILE A 49 -21.81 -11.12 10.65
C ILE A 49 -22.46 -11.25 12.05
N LYS A 50 -22.86 -12.46 12.45
CA LYS A 50 -23.35 -12.69 13.81
C LYS A 50 -22.28 -12.37 14.86
N ARG A 51 -21.03 -12.82 14.65
CA ARG A 51 -19.94 -12.54 15.60
C ARG A 51 -19.63 -11.04 15.70
N MET A 52 -19.56 -10.34 14.58
CA MET A 52 -19.39 -8.89 14.54
C MET A 52 -20.55 -8.15 15.23
N LYS A 53 -21.78 -8.65 15.15
CA LYS A 53 -22.93 -8.10 15.90
C LYS A 53 -22.78 -8.29 17.41
N GLU A 54 -22.26 -9.44 17.85
CA GLU A 54 -21.95 -9.67 19.27
C GLU A 54 -20.87 -8.69 19.77
N ILE A 55 -19.78 -8.53 19.02
CA ILE A 55 -18.73 -7.55 19.34
C ILE A 55 -19.31 -6.13 19.36
N THR A 56 -20.15 -5.79 18.38
CA THR A 56 -20.85 -4.49 18.33
C THR A 56 -21.71 -4.24 19.57
N LEU A 57 -22.41 -5.27 20.06
CA LEU A 57 -23.22 -5.15 21.28
C LEU A 57 -22.34 -4.89 22.51
N VAL A 58 -21.19 -5.54 22.61
CA VAL A 58 -20.21 -5.26 23.67
C VAL A 58 -19.74 -3.81 23.58
N MET A 59 -19.42 -3.31 22.38
CA MET A 59 -18.99 -1.91 22.20
C MET A 59 -20.05 -0.86 22.54
N GLN A 60 -21.34 -1.23 22.45
CA GLN A 60 -22.46 -0.36 22.80
C GLN A 60 -22.82 -0.43 24.28
N THR A 61 -22.30 -1.42 25.01
CA THR A 61 -22.63 -1.62 26.42
C THR A 61 -21.88 -0.60 27.27
N PRO A 62 -22.55 0.08 28.22
CA PRO A 62 -21.87 1.05 29.08
C PRO A 62 -20.74 0.42 29.90
N ASP A 63 -19.60 1.12 30.02
CA ASP A 63 -18.39 0.64 30.72
C ASP A 63 -18.69 0.07 32.12
N LYS A 64 -19.57 0.72 32.89
CA LYS A 64 -19.96 0.24 34.22
C LYS A 64 -20.56 -1.17 34.21
N VAL A 65 -21.35 -1.48 33.20
CA VAL A 65 -22.00 -2.80 33.04
C VAL A 65 -20.96 -3.83 32.63
N LEU A 66 -20.00 -3.46 31.78
CA LEU A 66 -18.87 -4.32 31.41
C LEU A 66 -18.01 -4.66 32.63
N GLU A 67 -17.68 -3.64 33.44
CA GLU A 67 -16.94 -3.80 34.69
C GLU A 67 -17.68 -4.70 35.70
N GLU A 68 -18.98 -4.51 35.88
CA GLU A 68 -19.82 -5.37 36.74
C GLU A 68 -19.87 -6.83 36.26
N GLN A 69 -19.77 -7.06 34.95
CA GLN A 69 -19.69 -8.39 34.34
C GLN A 69 -18.28 -8.98 34.36
N GLY A 70 -17.30 -8.25 34.91
CA GLY A 70 -15.90 -8.68 34.99
C GLY A 70 -15.14 -8.60 33.67
N VAL A 71 -15.66 -7.86 32.68
CA VAL A 71 -14.96 -7.61 31.42
C VAL A 71 -13.85 -6.59 31.67
N THR A 72 -12.62 -6.98 31.38
CA THR A 72 -11.43 -6.16 31.55
C THR A 72 -11.11 -5.36 30.28
N SER A 73 -10.23 -4.34 30.40
CA SER A 73 -9.75 -3.61 29.23
C SER A 73 -9.02 -4.52 28.24
N GLN A 74 -8.35 -5.57 28.73
CA GLN A 74 -7.66 -6.55 27.90
C GLN A 74 -8.65 -7.38 27.08
N ASP A 75 -9.77 -7.81 27.68
CA ASP A 75 -10.82 -8.53 26.94
C ASP A 75 -11.40 -7.67 25.80
N ILE A 76 -11.53 -6.37 26.02
CA ILE A 76 -11.97 -5.43 24.97
C ILE A 76 -10.90 -5.29 23.87
N GLU A 77 -9.62 -5.26 24.22
CA GLU A 77 -8.54 -5.24 23.23
C GLU A 77 -8.53 -6.51 22.37
N GLU A 78 -8.72 -7.68 22.97
CA GLU A 78 -8.82 -8.97 22.27
C GLU A 78 -10.06 -9.02 21.36
N LEU A 79 -11.20 -8.48 21.80
CA LEU A 79 -12.40 -8.34 20.96
C LEU A 79 -12.19 -7.40 19.77
N LEU A 80 -11.41 -6.34 19.93
CA LEU A 80 -11.06 -5.43 18.83
C LEU A 80 -10.08 -6.06 17.85
N ASP A 81 -9.17 -6.92 18.33
CA ASP A 81 -8.30 -7.73 17.46
C ASP A 81 -9.12 -8.71 16.62
N GLU A 82 -10.05 -9.44 17.24
CA GLU A 82 -10.97 -10.31 16.51
C GLU A 82 -11.80 -9.52 15.47
N LEU A 83 -12.30 -8.34 15.85
CA LEU A 83 -13.01 -7.47 14.93
C LEU A 83 -12.12 -7.04 13.76
N GLN A 84 -10.85 -6.72 14.02
CA GLN A 84 -9.89 -6.34 12.99
C GLN A 84 -9.74 -7.44 11.94
N GLU A 85 -9.54 -8.69 12.37
CA GLU A 85 -9.40 -9.85 11.47
C GLU A 85 -10.63 -10.03 10.58
N HIS A 86 -11.83 -9.87 11.14
CA HIS A 86 -13.07 -9.98 10.37
C HIS A 86 -13.22 -8.89 9.31
N VAL A 87 -12.84 -7.65 9.64
CA VAL A 87 -12.99 -6.51 8.73
C VAL A 87 -11.84 -6.34 7.74
N GLU A 88 -10.87 -7.25 7.70
CA GLU A 88 -9.90 -7.32 6.59
C GLU A 88 -10.60 -7.58 5.25
N SER A 89 -11.76 -8.26 5.28
CA SER A 89 -12.63 -8.35 4.12
C SER A 89 -13.37 -7.02 3.89
N ILE A 90 -13.26 -6.50 2.66
CA ILE A 90 -13.93 -5.25 2.25
C ILE A 90 -15.45 -5.32 2.48
N ASP A 91 -16.07 -6.49 2.25
CA ASP A 91 -17.50 -6.68 2.46
C ASP A 91 -17.87 -6.56 3.94
N MET A 92 -17.09 -7.20 4.82
CA MET A 92 -17.30 -7.12 6.27
C MET A 92 -17.02 -5.72 6.83
N ALA A 93 -15.99 -5.04 6.33
CA ALA A 93 -15.73 -3.64 6.66
C ALA A 93 -16.92 -2.73 6.33
N ASN A 94 -17.57 -2.98 5.19
CA ASN A 94 -18.77 -2.24 4.78
C ASN A 94 -20.00 -2.62 5.62
N ASP A 95 -20.14 -3.89 5.99
CA ASP A 95 -21.24 -4.38 6.80
C ASP A 95 -21.15 -3.94 8.26
N LEU A 96 -19.96 -3.64 8.78
CA LEU A 96 -19.75 -3.11 10.13
C LEU A 96 -20.60 -1.86 10.40
N ASN A 97 -20.74 -0.97 9.42
CA ASN A 97 -21.62 0.20 9.54
C ASN A 97 -23.10 -0.21 9.52
N SER A 98 -23.47 -1.14 8.63
CA SER A 98 -24.85 -1.64 8.49
C SER A 98 -25.37 -2.31 9.76
N ILE A 99 -24.49 -2.98 10.52
CA ILE A 99 -24.83 -3.59 11.82
C ILE A 99 -24.70 -2.62 13.01
N GLY A 100 -24.35 -1.36 12.78
CA GLY A 100 -24.26 -0.33 13.82
C GLY A 100 -22.97 -0.34 14.63
N GLY A 101 -21.91 -1.01 14.17
CA GLY A 101 -20.62 -1.11 14.86
C GLY A 101 -19.67 0.07 14.63
N LEU A 102 -19.88 0.85 13.56
CA LEU A 102 -18.97 1.96 13.22
C LEU A 102 -18.95 3.08 14.26
N VAL A 103 -20.12 3.55 14.71
CA VAL A 103 -20.21 4.66 15.67
C VAL A 103 -19.62 4.29 17.04
N PRO A 104 -19.92 3.11 17.62
CA PRO A 104 -19.24 2.62 18.83
C PRO A 104 -17.72 2.52 18.67
N LEU A 105 -17.24 1.99 17.54
CA LEU A 105 -15.81 1.90 17.25
C LEU A 105 -15.13 3.29 17.25
N ILE A 106 -15.76 4.29 16.63
CA ILE A 106 -15.27 5.69 16.67
C ILE A 106 -15.32 6.23 18.10
N GLY A 107 -16.33 5.87 18.90
CA GLY A 107 -16.42 6.22 20.31
C GLY A 107 -15.25 5.68 21.13
N TYR A 108 -14.79 4.47 20.83
CA TYR A 108 -13.65 3.83 21.50
C TYR A 108 -12.31 4.55 21.25
N LEU A 109 -12.21 5.39 20.22
CA LEU A 109 -11.06 6.29 20.06
C LEU A 109 -10.93 7.31 21.21
N LYS A 110 -12.00 7.55 21.99
CA LYS A 110 -12.01 8.46 23.15
C LYS A 110 -11.98 7.69 24.48
N ASN A 111 -11.70 6.39 24.47
CA ASN A 111 -11.69 5.54 25.66
C ASN A 111 -10.57 5.93 26.65
N SER A 112 -10.77 5.69 27.95
CA SER A 112 -9.77 5.95 28.99
C SER A 112 -8.48 5.12 28.83
N HIS A 113 -8.59 3.89 28.31
CA HIS A 113 -7.48 2.97 28.14
C HIS A 113 -6.76 3.19 26.80
N ALA A 114 -5.43 3.36 26.86
CA ALA A 114 -4.61 3.59 25.68
C ALA A 114 -4.62 2.40 24.70
N GLY A 115 -4.61 1.16 25.21
CA GLY A 115 -4.67 -0.04 24.37
C GLY A 115 -5.95 -0.09 23.53
N ILE A 116 -7.11 0.15 24.15
CA ILE A 116 -8.40 0.24 23.46
C ILE A 116 -8.38 1.34 22.38
N ARG A 117 -7.86 2.55 22.69
CA ARG A 117 -7.75 3.63 21.68
C ARG A 117 -6.86 3.22 20.51
N ALA A 118 -5.74 2.54 20.78
CA ALA A 118 -4.80 2.08 19.76
C ALA A 118 -5.44 1.00 18.86
N LYS A 119 -6.11 0.02 19.44
CA LYS A 119 -6.82 -1.05 18.73
C LYS A 119 -8.00 -0.51 17.92
N ALA A 120 -8.78 0.40 18.48
CA ALA A 120 -9.86 1.05 17.74
C ALA A 120 -9.33 1.82 16.51
N ALA A 121 -8.23 2.57 16.66
CA ALA A 121 -7.59 3.24 15.53
C ALA A 121 -7.03 2.25 14.49
N GLU A 122 -6.60 1.07 14.92
CA GLU A 122 -6.15 0.00 14.04
C GLU A 122 -7.29 -0.61 13.22
N VAL A 123 -8.41 -0.97 13.86
CA VAL A 123 -9.63 -1.41 13.15
C VAL A 123 -10.11 -0.33 12.17
N VAL A 124 -10.11 0.95 12.57
CA VAL A 124 -10.44 2.06 11.66
C VAL A 124 -9.47 2.13 10.49
N THR A 125 -8.18 1.87 10.70
CA THR A 125 -7.19 1.82 9.61
C THR A 125 -7.56 0.74 8.60
N THR A 126 -7.90 -0.47 9.07
CA THR A 126 -8.26 -1.62 8.22
C THR A 126 -9.51 -1.33 7.39
N ILE A 127 -10.59 -0.85 8.02
CA ILE A 127 -11.86 -0.66 7.30
C ILE A 127 -11.78 0.41 6.20
N VAL A 128 -10.93 1.43 6.35
CA VAL A 128 -10.81 2.54 5.39
C VAL A 128 -9.70 2.35 4.36
N GLN A 129 -8.80 1.39 4.58
CA GLN A 129 -7.65 1.16 3.70
C GLN A 129 -8.12 0.76 2.30
N ASN A 130 -7.87 1.63 1.31
CA ASN A 130 -8.30 1.43 -0.07
C ASN A 130 -9.81 1.13 -0.23
N ASN A 131 -10.65 1.64 0.69
CA ASN A 131 -12.10 1.44 0.69
C ASN A 131 -12.86 2.78 0.70
N PRO A 132 -13.20 3.34 -0.48
CA PRO A 132 -13.90 4.63 -0.58
C PRO A 132 -15.25 4.69 0.14
N LYS A 133 -15.97 3.56 0.24
CA LYS A 133 -17.26 3.51 0.92
C LYS A 133 -17.07 3.69 2.43
N SER A 134 -16.19 2.91 3.05
CA SER A 134 -15.86 3.05 4.47
C SER A 134 -15.20 4.38 4.79
N GLN A 135 -14.30 4.89 3.93
CA GLN A 135 -13.73 6.24 4.08
C GLN A 135 -14.84 7.30 4.19
N LYS A 136 -15.83 7.25 3.29
CA LYS A 136 -16.98 8.18 3.34
C LYS A 136 -17.79 8.03 4.63
N LEU A 137 -18.12 6.79 5.03
CA LEU A 137 -18.90 6.53 6.24
C LEU A 137 -18.18 7.00 7.51
N VAL A 138 -16.87 6.79 7.61
CA VAL A 138 -16.05 7.29 8.73
C VAL A 138 -16.04 8.82 8.78
N MET A 139 -15.97 9.48 7.63
CA MET A 139 -16.04 10.95 7.56
C MET A 139 -17.42 11.46 7.99
N GLU A 140 -18.52 10.83 7.55
CA GLU A 140 -19.90 11.18 7.92
C GLU A 140 -20.16 10.97 9.42
N ALA A 141 -19.53 9.97 10.03
CA ALA A 141 -19.59 9.71 11.46
C ALA A 141 -18.62 10.58 12.30
N ASN A 142 -18.02 11.62 11.71
CA ASN A 142 -17.04 12.50 12.34
C ASN A 142 -15.82 11.77 12.94
N GLY A 143 -15.39 10.67 12.33
CA GLY A 143 -14.27 9.85 12.81
C GLY A 143 -12.90 10.52 12.70
N LEU A 144 -12.74 11.52 11.83
CA LEU A 144 -11.47 12.24 11.67
C LEU A 144 -11.08 13.06 12.91
N GLU A 145 -12.05 13.66 13.61
CA GLU A 145 -11.81 14.48 14.81
C GLU A 145 -11.10 13.71 15.94
N PRO A 146 -11.62 12.57 16.43
CA PRO A 146 -10.92 11.80 17.47
C PRO A 146 -9.57 11.26 17.01
N LEU A 147 -9.43 10.89 15.73
CA LEU A 147 -8.15 10.46 15.19
C LEU A 147 -7.10 11.58 15.23
N LEU A 148 -7.48 12.81 14.86
CA LEU A 148 -6.59 13.97 14.94
C LEU A 148 -6.24 14.31 16.39
N SER A 149 -7.21 14.24 17.31
CA SER A 149 -6.97 14.43 18.74
C SER A 149 -5.95 13.42 19.27
N ASN A 150 -6.14 12.14 18.96
CA ASN A 150 -5.23 11.07 19.38
C ASN A 150 -3.84 11.21 18.75
N PHE A 151 -3.75 11.58 17.47
CA PHE A 151 -2.48 11.82 16.81
C PHE A 151 -1.72 13.00 17.45
N SER A 152 -2.43 14.09 17.75
CA SER A 152 -1.84 15.33 18.24
C SER A 152 -1.41 15.23 19.71
N SER A 153 -2.27 14.68 20.57
CA SER A 153 -2.21 14.98 22.01
C SER A 153 -2.24 13.75 22.92
N ASP A 154 -2.32 12.54 22.37
CA ASP A 154 -2.32 11.34 23.21
C ASP A 154 -0.96 11.15 23.91
N PRO A 155 -0.93 10.82 25.21
CA PRO A 155 0.33 10.54 25.91
C PRO A 155 1.04 9.28 25.40
N ASP A 156 0.31 8.32 24.84
CA ASP A 156 0.86 7.05 24.37
C ASP A 156 1.27 7.12 22.89
N VAL A 157 2.56 6.95 22.62
CA VAL A 157 3.13 6.98 21.25
C VAL A 157 2.54 5.90 20.34
N THR A 158 2.10 4.77 20.89
CA THR A 158 1.44 3.69 20.14
C THR A 158 0.09 4.17 19.64
N VAL A 159 -0.71 4.83 20.48
CA VAL A 159 -1.99 5.42 20.08
C VAL A 159 -1.77 6.47 19.01
N ARG A 160 -0.81 7.40 19.21
CA ARG A 160 -0.46 8.41 18.19
C ARG A 160 -0.07 7.77 16.86
N THR A 161 0.73 6.70 16.90
CA THR A 161 1.19 5.97 15.72
C THR A 161 0.04 5.28 14.98
N LYS A 162 -0.88 4.63 15.71
CA LYS A 162 -2.05 3.96 15.11
C LYS A 162 -3.02 4.99 14.54
N ALA A 163 -3.31 6.07 15.26
CA ALA A 163 -4.13 7.19 14.79
C ALA A 163 -3.58 7.83 13.51
N LEU A 164 -2.27 8.07 13.42
CA LEU A 164 -1.63 8.55 12.20
C LEU A 164 -1.79 7.58 11.01
N GLY A 165 -1.89 6.27 11.28
CA GLY A 165 -2.20 5.28 10.24
C GLY A 165 -3.60 5.38 9.72
N ALA A 166 -4.56 5.42 10.64
CA ALA A 166 -5.96 5.59 10.31
C ALA A 166 -6.16 6.85 9.47
N ILE A 167 -5.54 7.97 9.87
CA ILE A 167 -5.57 9.22 9.10
C ILE A 167 -4.95 9.03 7.72
N SER A 168 -3.76 8.45 7.62
CA SER A 168 -3.08 8.21 6.34
C SER A 168 -3.95 7.37 5.39
N SER A 169 -4.55 6.28 5.88
CA SER A 169 -5.46 5.44 5.09
C SER A 169 -6.78 6.14 4.76
N LEU A 170 -7.30 6.99 5.66
CA LEU A 170 -8.57 7.70 5.49
C LEU A 170 -8.49 8.81 4.43
N ILE A 171 -7.36 9.51 4.33
CA ILE A 171 -7.20 10.64 3.40
C ILE A 171 -6.70 10.22 2.01
N ARG A 172 -6.05 9.05 1.90
CA ARG A 172 -5.52 8.54 0.62
C ARG A 172 -6.63 8.34 -0.39
N GLN A 173 -6.49 8.97 -1.56
CA GLN A 173 -7.48 8.96 -2.65
C GLN A 173 -8.87 9.50 -2.23
N ASN A 174 -8.95 10.21 -1.10
CA ASN A 174 -10.18 10.78 -0.55
C ASN A 174 -10.04 12.31 -0.45
N LYS A 175 -10.39 13.02 -1.53
CA LYS A 175 -10.24 14.49 -1.61
C LYS A 175 -10.97 15.24 -0.48
N PRO A 176 -12.23 14.91 -0.11
CA PRO A 176 -12.88 15.51 1.05
C PRO A 176 -12.13 15.27 2.36
N GLY A 177 -11.63 14.04 2.59
CA GLY A 177 -10.83 13.70 3.77
C GLY A 177 -9.53 14.50 3.84
N LEU A 178 -8.81 14.61 2.73
CA LEU A 178 -7.57 15.40 2.63
C LEU A 178 -7.82 16.90 2.87
N ALA A 179 -8.92 17.45 2.34
CA ALA A 179 -9.31 18.84 2.59
C ALA A 179 -9.63 19.07 4.07
N ALA A 180 -10.37 18.16 4.71
CA ALA A 180 -10.67 18.24 6.14
C ALA A 180 -9.41 18.14 7.00
N PHE A 181 -8.47 17.26 6.67
CA PHE A 181 -7.17 17.15 7.33
C PHE A 181 -6.36 18.47 7.25
N ARG A 182 -6.34 19.11 6.09
CA ARG A 182 -5.71 20.43 5.89
C ARG A 182 -6.37 21.51 6.74
N LEU A 183 -7.70 21.60 6.70
CA LEU A 183 -8.47 22.57 7.48
C LEU A 183 -8.28 22.42 8.99
N ALA A 184 -8.09 21.19 9.47
CA ALA A 184 -7.84 20.89 10.87
C ALA A 184 -6.37 21.04 11.29
N ASN A 185 -5.52 21.66 10.46
CA ASN A 185 -4.08 21.84 10.70
C ASN A 185 -3.33 20.52 11.01
N GLY A 186 -3.70 19.45 10.30
CA GLY A 186 -3.12 18.11 10.52
C GLY A 186 -1.61 17.99 10.28
N TYR A 187 -0.98 19.01 9.70
CA TYR A 187 0.47 19.06 9.51
C TYR A 187 1.23 19.40 10.80
N ALA A 188 0.62 20.14 11.73
CA ALA A 188 1.31 20.60 12.92
C ALA A 188 1.87 19.45 13.79
N PRO A 189 1.12 18.37 14.09
CA PRO A 189 1.64 17.28 14.90
C PRO A 189 2.65 16.38 14.18
N LEU A 190 2.84 16.53 12.86
CA LEU A 190 3.90 15.82 12.14
C LEU A 190 5.30 16.24 12.60
N LYS A 191 5.46 17.47 13.10
CA LYS A 191 6.73 17.93 13.65
C LYS A 191 7.19 17.07 14.83
N ASP A 192 6.26 16.81 15.76
CA ASP A 192 6.50 15.98 16.93
C ASP A 192 6.71 14.52 16.54
N ALA A 193 5.94 14.04 15.55
CA ALA A 193 6.08 12.67 15.05
C ALA A 193 7.45 12.42 14.42
N LEU A 194 7.96 13.36 13.63
CA LEU A 194 9.29 13.28 13.01
C LEU A 194 10.44 13.46 14.02
N SER A 195 10.19 14.16 15.13
CA SER A 195 11.18 14.38 16.19
C SER A 195 11.09 13.33 17.32
N SER A 196 10.18 12.37 17.22
CA SER A 196 10.01 11.29 18.19
C SER A 196 11.17 10.30 18.11
N GLU A 197 11.50 9.64 19.22
CA GLU A 197 12.48 8.54 19.25
C GLU A 197 11.94 7.24 18.61
N SER A 198 10.63 7.14 18.40
CA SER A 198 10.01 5.96 17.80
C SER A 198 10.21 5.94 16.29
N ILE A 199 11.08 5.05 15.81
CA ILE A 199 11.35 4.79 14.38
C ILE A 199 10.05 4.50 13.62
N ARG A 200 9.15 3.70 14.20
CA ARG A 200 7.85 3.39 13.59
C ARG A 200 7.00 4.64 13.39
N PHE A 201 7.01 5.56 14.35
CA PHE A 201 6.23 6.79 14.29
C PHE A 201 6.82 7.77 13.27
N GLN A 202 8.15 7.95 13.29
CA GLN A 202 8.89 8.74 12.30
C GLN A 202 8.60 8.24 10.87
N ARG A 203 8.73 6.94 10.63
CA ARG A 203 8.47 6.32 9.32
C ARG A 203 7.04 6.58 8.85
N LYS A 204 6.04 6.42 9.74
CA LYS A 204 4.63 6.69 9.43
C LYS A 204 4.41 8.14 9.03
N ALA A 205 5.04 9.08 9.74
CA ALA A 205 4.96 10.51 9.49
C ALA A 205 5.63 10.89 8.17
N LEU A 206 6.84 10.39 7.89
CA LEU A 206 7.54 10.62 6.63
C LEU A 206 6.74 10.12 5.43
N ASN A 207 6.14 8.93 5.52
CA ASN A 207 5.28 8.39 4.46
C ASN A 207 4.03 9.23 4.22
N LEU A 208 3.46 9.84 5.27
CA LEU A 208 2.34 10.76 5.13
C LEU A 208 2.79 12.09 4.50
N VAL A 209 3.91 12.66 4.96
CA VAL A 209 4.48 13.88 4.36
C VAL A 209 4.75 13.68 2.88
N GLN A 210 5.35 12.55 2.50
CA GLN A 210 5.60 12.22 1.09
C GLN A 210 4.30 12.17 0.28
N TYR A 211 3.26 11.50 0.81
CA TYR A 211 1.96 11.46 0.16
C TYR A 211 1.39 12.87 -0.07
N LEU A 212 1.43 13.73 0.96
CA LEU A 212 0.91 15.10 0.89
C LEU A 212 1.66 15.95 -0.15
N LEU A 213 2.99 15.85 -0.18
CA LEU A 213 3.84 16.55 -1.15
C LEU A 213 3.58 16.13 -2.61
N GLN A 214 3.22 14.86 -2.83
CA GLN A 214 2.88 14.33 -4.15
C GLN A 214 1.48 14.76 -4.62
N GLU A 215 0.54 14.95 -3.69
CA GLU A 215 -0.83 15.36 -4.00
C GLU A 215 -0.94 16.85 -4.35
N ASN A 216 -0.15 17.72 -3.72
CA ASN A 216 -0.22 19.16 -3.98
C ASN A 216 1.11 19.88 -3.73
N SER A 217 1.58 20.63 -4.74
CA SER A 217 2.80 21.45 -4.62
C SER A 217 2.69 22.52 -3.52
N SER A 218 1.51 23.05 -3.22
CA SER A 218 1.34 24.02 -2.13
C SER A 218 1.72 23.46 -0.76
N ASP A 219 1.66 22.14 -0.58
CA ASP A 219 2.04 21.49 0.68
C ASP A 219 3.54 21.62 0.94
N CYS A 220 4.35 21.83 -0.10
CA CYS A 220 5.79 22.12 0.05
C CYS A 220 6.02 23.40 0.87
N ASN A 221 5.19 24.43 0.70
CA ASN A 221 5.30 25.66 1.48
C ASN A 221 4.95 25.43 2.94
N ILE A 222 3.89 24.67 3.22
CA ILE A 222 3.48 24.31 4.59
C ILE A 222 4.61 23.51 5.29
N VAL A 223 5.20 22.53 4.60
CA VAL A 223 6.31 21.72 5.10
C VAL A 223 7.56 22.58 5.40
N ARG A 224 7.84 23.59 4.56
CA ARG A 224 8.93 24.56 4.77
C ARG A 224 8.64 25.47 5.97
N GLU A 225 7.45 26.05 6.06
CA GLU A 225 7.04 26.98 7.12
C GLU A 225 7.03 26.31 8.51
N LEU A 226 6.59 25.06 8.58
CA LEU A 226 6.60 24.27 9.83
C LEU A 226 8.02 23.77 10.20
N GLY A 227 9.02 23.99 9.35
CA GLY A 227 10.40 23.59 9.58
C GLY A 227 10.63 22.08 9.45
N LEU A 228 9.71 21.34 8.82
CA LEU A 228 9.82 19.89 8.65
C LEU A 228 11.00 19.51 7.74
N THR A 229 11.34 20.37 6.77
CA THR A 229 12.53 20.19 5.91
C THR A 229 13.82 20.03 6.74
N ARG A 230 13.98 20.81 7.82
CA ARG A 230 15.17 20.72 8.69
C ARG A 230 15.21 19.42 9.48
N ILE A 231 14.05 18.92 9.90
CA ILE A 231 13.96 17.64 10.60
C ILE A 231 14.26 16.49 9.62
N MET A 232 13.73 16.54 8.39
CA MET A 232 14.05 15.55 7.36
C MET A 232 15.54 15.54 7.00
N MET A 233 16.23 16.69 6.99
CA MET A 233 17.69 16.72 6.82
C MET A 233 18.42 15.96 7.92
N HIS A 234 17.99 16.10 9.18
CA HIS A 234 18.56 15.31 10.28
C HIS A 234 18.26 13.82 10.12
N LEU A 235 17.02 13.46 9.75
CA LEU A 235 16.59 12.07 9.55
C LEU A 235 17.25 11.40 8.34
N ALA A 236 17.73 12.17 7.35
CA ALA A 236 18.54 11.64 6.24
C ALA A 236 19.87 11.03 6.71
N SER A 237 20.31 11.35 7.93
CA SER A 237 21.48 10.76 8.59
C SER A 237 21.12 9.70 9.65
N SER A 238 19.85 9.27 9.73
CA SER A 238 19.40 8.22 10.66
C SER A 238 20.17 6.91 10.47
N GLU A 239 20.28 6.06 11.50
CA GLU A 239 20.84 4.71 11.36
C GLU A 239 19.84 3.74 10.69
N ASP A 240 18.56 4.02 10.81
CA ASP A 240 17.48 3.24 10.18
C ASP A 240 17.36 3.57 8.69
N ALA A 241 17.51 2.56 7.83
CA ALA A 241 17.51 2.74 6.38
C ALA A 241 16.17 3.24 5.84
N GLU A 242 15.06 2.75 6.38
CA GLU A 242 13.72 3.15 5.92
C GLU A 242 13.40 4.61 6.28
N VAL A 243 13.79 5.05 7.48
CA VAL A 243 13.67 6.46 7.89
C VAL A 243 14.57 7.36 7.04
N ARG A 244 15.83 6.97 6.82
CA ARG A 244 16.73 7.73 5.92
C ARG A 244 16.15 7.88 4.54
N GLU A 245 15.71 6.77 3.95
CA GLU A 245 15.16 6.75 2.60
C GLU A 245 13.91 7.61 2.49
N ALA A 246 12.96 7.45 3.42
CA ALA A 246 11.73 8.24 3.42
C ALA A 246 12.01 9.75 3.64
N ALA A 247 13.02 10.11 4.43
CA ALA A 247 13.45 11.49 4.61
C ALA A 247 14.08 12.06 3.33
N LEU A 248 14.95 11.29 2.65
CA LEU A 248 15.55 11.68 1.37
C LEU A 248 14.47 11.84 0.27
N ARG A 249 13.48 10.96 0.22
CA ARG A 249 12.29 11.08 -0.66
C ARG A 249 11.56 12.40 -0.41
N GLY A 250 11.24 12.71 0.85
CA GLY A 250 10.58 13.96 1.22
C GLY A 250 11.39 15.21 0.84
N LEU A 251 12.70 15.21 1.09
CA LEU A 251 13.60 16.30 0.69
C LEU A 251 13.66 16.48 -0.83
N PHE A 252 13.70 15.37 -1.58
CA PHE A 252 13.69 15.40 -3.05
C PHE A 252 12.42 16.05 -3.59
N GLU A 253 11.25 15.71 -3.04
CA GLU A 253 9.98 16.32 -3.45
C GLU A 253 9.96 17.84 -3.20
N VAL A 254 10.44 18.28 -2.03
CA VAL A 254 10.55 19.71 -1.71
C VAL A 254 11.57 20.42 -2.61
N ALA A 255 12.68 19.76 -2.96
CA ALA A 255 13.70 20.31 -3.86
C ALA A 255 13.18 20.44 -5.31
N ARG A 256 12.40 19.46 -5.78
CA ARG A 256 11.78 19.46 -7.11
C ARG A 256 10.83 20.63 -7.30
N ASP A 257 10.05 20.97 -6.27
CA ASP A 257 9.14 22.12 -6.26
C ASP A 257 9.90 23.47 -6.22
N SER A 258 11.07 23.53 -5.57
CA SER A 258 11.87 24.75 -5.38
C SER A 258 12.44 25.36 -6.68
N LYS A 259 12.37 24.65 -7.81
CA LYS A 259 12.68 25.21 -9.15
C LYS A 259 11.72 26.34 -9.56
N SER A 260 10.66 26.61 -8.78
CA SER A 260 9.62 27.61 -9.03
C SER A 260 9.79 28.98 -8.34
N GLY A 261 10.80 29.21 -7.49
CA GLY A 261 11.21 30.59 -7.16
C GLY A 261 11.56 31.00 -5.73
N ASP A 262 11.50 30.13 -4.71
CA ASP A 262 11.91 30.52 -3.34
C ASP A 262 12.44 29.31 -2.56
N SER A 263 13.76 29.22 -2.34
CA SER A 263 14.38 28.06 -1.68
C SER A 263 14.98 28.42 -0.32
N ASN A 264 14.22 28.19 0.76
CA ASN A 264 14.81 28.03 2.10
C ASN A 264 15.82 26.86 2.13
N LEU A 265 15.68 25.88 1.22
CA LEU A 265 16.68 24.83 0.97
C LEU A 265 18.05 25.39 0.54
N ALA A 266 18.14 26.58 -0.08
CA ALA A 266 19.43 27.16 -0.43
C ALA A 266 20.18 27.72 0.79
N LYS A 267 19.47 28.19 1.83
CA LYS A 267 20.10 28.68 3.07
C LYS A 267 20.70 27.56 3.91
N ASP A 268 20.07 26.38 3.92
CA ASP A 268 20.62 25.16 4.52
C ASP A 268 21.33 24.26 3.49
N GLY A 269 21.55 24.77 2.26
CA GLY A 269 22.08 24.00 1.14
C GLY A 269 23.48 23.45 1.38
N GLU A 270 24.30 24.17 2.14
CA GLU A 270 25.64 23.71 2.53
C GLU A 270 25.59 22.53 3.50
N LYS A 271 24.68 22.56 4.49
CA LYS A 271 24.47 21.42 5.41
C LYS A 271 23.91 20.22 4.67
N LEU A 272 22.93 20.42 3.79
CA LEU A 272 22.39 19.35 2.96
C LEU A 272 23.48 18.76 2.07
N LYS A 273 24.33 19.60 1.47
CA LYS A 273 25.49 19.16 0.68
C LYS A 273 26.43 18.28 1.51
N GLN A 274 26.76 18.69 2.74
CA GLN A 274 27.60 17.91 3.64
C GLN A 274 26.97 16.55 3.98
N ILE A 275 25.69 16.51 4.36
CA ILE A 275 24.97 15.28 4.67
C ILE A 275 24.98 14.32 3.47
N LEU A 276 24.71 14.83 2.27
CA LEU A 276 24.74 14.02 1.05
C LEU A 276 26.16 13.54 0.73
N GLN A 277 27.18 14.36 0.92
CA GLN A 277 28.58 13.95 0.73
C GLN A 277 28.98 12.83 1.70
N GLU A 278 28.58 12.93 2.97
CA GLU A 278 28.82 11.90 3.99
C GLU A 278 28.09 10.60 3.63
N ARG A 279 26.83 10.68 3.18
CA ARG A 279 26.10 9.50 2.70
C ARG A 279 26.70 8.90 1.43
N ILE A 280 27.11 9.71 0.45
CA ILE A 280 27.80 9.23 -0.76
C ILE A 280 29.06 8.46 -0.38
N LYS A 281 29.88 8.98 0.54
CA LYS A 281 31.06 8.27 1.05
C LYS A 281 30.69 6.96 1.72
N SER A 282 29.70 6.97 2.62
CA SER A 282 29.22 5.75 3.27
C SER A 282 28.72 4.71 2.28
N ILE A 283 28.00 5.10 1.23
CA ILE A 283 27.52 4.21 0.17
C ILE A 283 28.68 3.62 -0.63
N ILE A 284 29.70 4.42 -0.94
CA ILE A 284 30.89 3.96 -1.67
C ILE A 284 31.63 2.86 -0.90
N ASP A 285 31.64 2.95 0.42
CA ASP A 285 32.34 2.01 1.31
C ASP A 285 31.49 0.77 1.68
N MET A 286 30.24 0.67 1.21
CA MET A 286 29.35 -0.47 1.47
C MET A 286 29.78 -1.74 0.71
N ALA A 287 29.45 -2.89 1.30
CA ALA A 287 29.62 -4.18 0.63
C ALA A 287 28.64 -4.34 -0.55
N PRO A 288 28.94 -5.18 -1.55
CA PRO A 288 28.07 -5.41 -2.71
C PRO A 288 26.64 -5.84 -2.37
N ASP A 289 26.47 -6.66 -1.33
CA ASP A 289 25.15 -7.13 -0.88
C ASP A 289 24.33 -5.97 -0.30
N ASP A 290 24.96 -5.10 0.51
CA ASP A 290 24.34 -3.92 1.10
C ASP A 290 24.00 -2.86 0.02
N LEU A 291 24.82 -2.75 -1.02
CA LEU A 291 24.53 -1.89 -2.17
C LEU A 291 23.23 -2.32 -2.86
N GLY A 292 22.97 -3.63 -2.97
CA GLY A 292 21.72 -4.17 -3.48
C GLY A 292 20.51 -3.68 -2.68
N ALA A 293 20.58 -3.78 -1.35
CA ALA A 293 19.53 -3.30 -0.45
C ALA A 293 19.35 -1.77 -0.50
N ALA A 294 20.43 -1.01 -0.67
CA ALA A 294 20.42 0.46 -0.73
C ALA A 294 20.12 1.02 -2.14
N LYS A 295 19.51 0.25 -3.06
CA LYS A 295 19.22 0.69 -4.43
C LYS A 295 18.41 1.99 -4.48
N GLU A 296 17.32 2.07 -3.72
CA GLU A 296 16.47 3.25 -3.67
C GLU A 296 17.20 4.45 -3.04
N GLU A 297 17.92 4.26 -1.93
CA GLU A 297 18.75 5.30 -1.30
C GLU A 297 19.74 5.91 -2.31
N ARG A 298 20.44 5.07 -3.10
CA ARG A 298 21.40 5.52 -4.13
C ARG A 298 20.76 6.42 -5.19
N LEU A 299 19.61 6.00 -5.71
CA LEU A 299 18.88 6.76 -6.73
C LEU A 299 18.36 8.09 -6.18
N LEU A 300 17.89 8.09 -4.93
CA LEU A 300 17.40 9.28 -4.25
C LEU A 300 18.52 10.28 -3.96
N VAL A 301 19.67 9.82 -3.48
CA VAL A 301 20.84 10.68 -3.23
C VAL A 301 21.31 11.36 -4.52
N ASP A 302 21.41 10.63 -5.64
CA ASP A 302 21.77 11.22 -6.93
C ASP A 302 20.71 12.21 -7.44
N SER A 303 19.44 11.82 -7.36
CA SER A 303 18.32 12.66 -7.82
C SER A 303 18.22 13.95 -7.00
N LEU A 304 18.38 13.87 -5.69
CA LEU A 304 18.37 15.02 -4.77
C LEU A 304 19.60 15.91 -4.98
N TRP A 305 20.78 15.33 -5.16
CA TRP A 305 22.00 16.07 -5.48
C TRP A 305 21.85 16.87 -6.77
N ASN A 306 21.39 16.22 -7.84
CA ASN A 306 21.16 16.86 -9.13
C ASN A 306 20.05 17.93 -9.04
N ALA A 307 18.98 17.67 -8.27
CA ALA A 307 17.91 18.64 -8.07
C ALA A 307 18.38 19.91 -7.32
N CYS A 308 19.33 19.78 -6.39
CA CYS A 308 19.82 20.89 -5.57
C CYS A 308 20.98 21.65 -6.23
N PHE A 309 21.89 20.95 -6.93
CA PHE A 309 23.16 21.52 -7.39
C PHE A 309 23.32 21.56 -8.92
N ASN A 310 22.38 20.99 -9.68
CA ASN A 310 22.43 20.89 -11.15
C ASN A 310 23.70 20.21 -11.69
N GLU A 311 24.28 19.29 -10.92
CA GLU A 311 25.48 18.53 -11.26
C GLU A 311 25.23 17.04 -10.97
N PRO A 312 25.89 16.11 -11.69
CA PRO A 312 25.82 14.68 -11.35
C PRO A 312 26.51 14.40 -10.02
N SER A 313 26.01 13.41 -9.26
CA SER A 313 26.68 12.98 -8.03
C SER A 313 27.88 12.08 -8.34
N SER A 314 28.84 11.99 -7.40
CA SER A 314 29.98 11.07 -7.52
C SER A 314 29.58 9.59 -7.58
N LEU A 315 28.35 9.23 -7.20
CA LEU A 315 27.83 7.86 -7.36
C LEU A 315 27.66 7.51 -8.85
N ARG A 316 27.25 8.49 -9.66
CA ARG A 316 27.10 8.34 -11.11
C ARG A 316 28.45 8.11 -11.79
N GLU A 317 29.45 8.90 -11.41
CA GLU A 317 30.82 8.78 -11.93
C GLU A 317 31.44 7.42 -11.62
N LYS A 318 31.12 6.85 -10.45
CA LYS A 318 31.60 5.53 -10.01
C LYS A 318 30.78 4.35 -10.55
N GLY A 319 29.75 4.60 -11.37
CA GLY A 319 28.90 3.54 -11.92
C GLY A 319 28.01 2.85 -10.89
N LEU A 320 27.82 3.43 -9.70
CA LEU A 320 27.07 2.83 -8.60
C LEU A 320 25.54 3.03 -8.72
N LEU A 321 25.05 3.66 -9.77
CA LEU A 321 23.61 3.87 -10.01
C LEU A 321 22.97 2.79 -10.89
N VAL A 322 23.77 2.03 -11.63
CA VAL A 322 23.31 0.94 -12.50
C VAL A 322 23.73 -0.37 -11.87
N VAL A 323 22.76 -1.21 -11.49
CA VAL A 323 23.04 -2.59 -11.08
C VAL A 323 23.10 -3.43 -12.35
N PRO A 324 24.20 -4.15 -12.64
CA PRO A 324 24.21 -5.13 -13.73
C PRO A 324 23.23 -6.27 -13.39
N GLY A 325 22.09 -6.35 -14.08
CA GLY A 325 21.18 -7.50 -13.97
C GLY A 325 19.67 -7.22 -14.06
N ASP A 326 19.21 -5.98 -13.87
CA ASP A 326 17.75 -5.71 -13.80
C ASP A 326 17.06 -5.55 -15.17
N ASP A 327 17.81 -5.31 -16.25
CA ASP A 327 17.26 -5.27 -17.62
C ASP A 327 17.42 -6.61 -18.37
N ALA A 328 18.02 -7.62 -17.74
CA ALA A 328 18.05 -8.95 -18.29
C ALA A 328 16.76 -9.67 -17.87
N PRO A 329 15.82 -9.99 -18.79
CA PRO A 329 14.73 -10.88 -18.44
C PRO A 329 15.32 -12.15 -17.85
N ALA A 330 14.72 -12.64 -16.75
CA ALA A 330 15.15 -13.88 -16.11
C ALA A 330 15.37 -14.95 -17.20
N PRO A 331 16.49 -15.70 -17.17
CA PRO A 331 16.75 -16.70 -18.19
C PRO A 331 15.54 -17.60 -18.29
N ASP A 332 14.92 -17.65 -19.46
CA ASP A 332 13.69 -18.39 -19.67
C ASP A 332 14.00 -19.89 -19.62
N VAL A 333 13.93 -20.44 -18.42
CA VAL A 333 14.15 -21.87 -18.15
C VAL A 333 12.87 -22.67 -18.42
N ALA A 334 11.70 -22.01 -18.39
CA ALA A 334 10.39 -22.65 -18.46
C ALA A 334 9.95 -22.93 -19.91
N SER A 335 10.28 -22.05 -20.87
CA SER A 335 9.95 -22.32 -22.28
C SER A 335 10.61 -23.58 -22.80
N LYS A 336 11.82 -23.92 -22.36
CA LYS A 336 12.51 -25.17 -22.73
C LYS A 336 11.83 -26.43 -22.19
N LEU A 337 11.05 -26.32 -21.11
CA LEU A 337 10.38 -27.44 -20.44
C LEU A 337 8.90 -27.59 -20.86
N PHE A 338 8.27 -26.51 -21.33
CA PHE A 338 6.84 -26.46 -21.64
C PHE A 338 6.55 -25.84 -23.02
N GLU A 339 7.28 -26.23 -24.07
CA GLU A 339 6.83 -25.91 -25.43
C GLU A 339 5.57 -26.75 -25.79
N PRO A 340 4.41 -26.13 -26.08
CA PRO A 340 3.29 -26.86 -26.64
C PRO A 340 3.66 -27.35 -28.05
N PRO A 341 3.25 -28.56 -28.48
CA PRO A 341 3.62 -29.14 -29.78
C PRO A 341 3.23 -28.27 -31.00
N LEU A 342 2.29 -27.34 -30.84
CA LEU A 342 1.88 -26.41 -31.88
C LEU A 342 2.91 -25.27 -32.11
N ARG A 343 3.67 -24.87 -31.09
CA ARG A 343 4.72 -23.84 -31.21
C ARG A 343 5.99 -24.38 -31.85
N SER A 344 6.36 -25.63 -31.55
CA SER A 344 7.52 -26.28 -32.16
C SER A 344 7.30 -26.57 -33.65
N GLN A 345 6.07 -26.93 -34.07
CA GLN A 345 5.72 -27.05 -35.49
C GLN A 345 5.78 -25.70 -36.24
N ALA A 346 5.31 -24.61 -35.63
CA ALA A 346 5.38 -23.28 -36.24
C ALA A 346 6.84 -22.80 -36.39
N ALA A 347 7.70 -23.09 -35.40
CA ALA A 347 9.13 -22.78 -35.48
C ALA A 347 9.86 -23.62 -36.55
N GLN A 348 9.51 -24.91 -36.69
CA GLN A 348 10.06 -25.78 -37.73
C GLN A 348 9.61 -25.36 -39.14
N LEU A 349 8.35 -24.93 -39.32
CA LEU A 349 7.85 -24.39 -40.58
C LEU A 349 8.51 -23.05 -40.95
N ALA A 350 8.80 -22.20 -39.96
CA ALA A 350 9.50 -20.93 -40.16
C ALA A 350 11.01 -21.10 -40.43
N ALA A 351 11.62 -22.18 -39.95
CA ALA A 351 13.00 -22.54 -40.29
C ALA A 351 13.09 -23.12 -41.72
N ALA A 352 12.14 -23.97 -42.12
CA ALA A 352 12.07 -24.54 -43.46
C ALA A 352 11.78 -23.50 -44.57
N SER A 353 11.09 -22.40 -44.23
CA SER A 353 10.87 -21.29 -45.18
C SER A 353 12.07 -20.37 -45.35
N LYS A 354 13.04 -20.38 -44.41
CA LYS A 354 14.29 -19.63 -44.54
C LYS A 354 15.31 -20.37 -45.41
N ASP A 355 15.38 -21.70 -45.30
CA ASP A 355 16.29 -22.53 -46.10
C ASP A 355 15.86 -22.68 -47.57
N SER A 356 14.61 -22.37 -47.93
CA SER A 356 14.12 -22.40 -49.32
C SER A 356 14.21 -21.07 -50.07
N SER A 357 14.71 -19.99 -49.43
CA SER A 357 14.78 -18.65 -50.03
C SER A 357 16.12 -18.28 -50.67
N ALA A 358 17.09 -19.20 -50.72
CA ALA A 358 18.41 -18.95 -51.31
C ALA A 358 18.52 -19.25 -52.82
N ALA A 359 17.44 -19.60 -53.51
CA ALA A 359 17.46 -19.86 -54.94
C ALA A 359 16.14 -19.46 -55.63
N GLU A 360 15.98 -18.18 -55.97
CA GLU A 360 15.40 -17.71 -57.24
C GLU A 360 15.35 -16.18 -57.29
N GLU A 361 16.27 -15.58 -58.05
CA GLU A 361 16.15 -14.20 -58.53
C GLU A 361 15.21 -14.13 -59.74
N LYS A 362 14.46 -13.02 -59.81
CA LYS A 362 13.67 -12.44 -60.93
C LYS A 362 12.17 -12.73 -60.95
N ARG A 363 11.39 -11.79 -60.39
CA ARG A 363 10.40 -10.96 -61.13
C ARG A 363 9.87 -9.81 -60.25
N ALA A 364 9.64 -8.66 -60.90
CA ALA A 364 9.35 -7.35 -60.32
C ALA A 364 8.01 -7.23 -59.55
N PRO A 365 7.85 -6.25 -58.64
CA PRO A 365 6.59 -6.01 -57.93
C PRO A 365 5.65 -5.13 -58.77
N LEU A 366 4.38 -5.53 -58.89
CA LEU A 366 3.33 -4.70 -59.47
C LEU A 366 2.74 -3.76 -58.39
N LEU A 367 3.04 -2.48 -58.57
CA LEU A 367 2.40 -1.31 -57.95
C LEU A 367 1.06 -1.04 -58.65
N LEU A 368 -0.03 -0.86 -57.90
CA LEU A 368 -1.30 -0.20 -58.24
C LEU A 368 -2.13 -0.20 -56.93
N GLY A 369 -2.62 0.87 -56.33
CA GLY A 369 -2.72 2.30 -56.65
C GLY A 369 -3.81 2.83 -55.71
N LEU A 370 -3.45 3.70 -54.76
CA LEU A 370 -4.39 4.44 -53.91
C LEU A 370 -5.00 5.60 -54.71
N GLY A 371 -6.31 5.75 -54.64
CA GLY A 371 -7.02 6.91 -55.14
C GLY A 371 -8.24 7.21 -54.27
N SER A 372 -8.13 8.23 -53.42
CA SER A 372 -9.29 8.99 -52.91
C SER A 372 -9.86 9.86 -54.04
N PRO A 373 -11.09 10.39 -53.91
CA PRO A 373 -11.18 11.74 -53.36
C PRO A 373 -12.42 12.03 -52.48
N SER A 374 -12.32 13.14 -51.77
CA SER A 374 -13.31 13.81 -50.92
C SER A 374 -14.19 14.82 -51.68
N SER A 375 -15.18 15.36 -50.95
CA SER A 375 -16.16 16.43 -51.23
C SER A 375 -17.48 15.94 -51.86
N GLY A 376 -18.68 16.32 -51.40
CA GLY A 376 -19.13 17.29 -50.40
C GLY A 376 -20.42 17.93 -50.92
N GLY A 377 -21.50 17.95 -50.11
CA GLY A 377 -22.62 18.90 -50.28
C GLY A 377 -24.02 18.35 -50.60
N ASP A 378 -24.85 18.28 -49.55
CA ASP A 378 -26.25 18.75 -49.42
C ASP A 378 -27.45 18.27 -50.29
N ARG A 379 -28.49 17.86 -49.52
CA ARG A 379 -29.92 18.30 -49.49
C ARG A 379 -31.04 17.30 -49.85
N GLN A 380 -31.97 17.21 -48.88
CA GLN A 380 -33.44 16.99 -48.94
C GLN A 380 -33.93 15.70 -49.63
N THR A 381 -34.81 14.89 -49.03
CA THR A 381 -36.06 15.19 -48.32
C THR A 381 -36.37 14.20 -47.21
#